data_AF-A0A502G0M0-F1
#
_entry.id   AF-A0A502G0M0-F1
#
_cell.length_a   1.000
_cell.length_b   1.000
_cell.length_c   1.000
_cell.angle_alpha   90.00
_cell.angle_beta   90.00
_cell.angle_gamma   90.00
#
_symmetry.space_group_name_H-M   'P 1'
#
loop_
_entity.id
_entity.type
_entity.pdbx_description
1 polymer ?
#
loop_
_entity_poly.entity_id
_entity_poly.type
_entity_poly.pdbx_seq_one_letter_code
_entity_poly.pdbx_strand_id
1 'polypeptide(L)'
;MFSSGLFDTYDPEDLPIDQDIALMDEKYLLEWEQAWLINDALDEESGGASPSARPYEVGYIMPASVIRQLTHGLEISWYPNTHERFHELKIVLPLTEIVQCVEVHKYDGKPTVFVKGDWLEMVHLRSNSLFAMIDVVAMGDELQNGRLETGKLIALRDRLDTLAAAHPDISFISFADSLLLKTNWTVGMFDKGAYNYAPEKLIELFAEVREVFRDTLGLEVYAVFASGSNEYYDDALLHISPSHNHICLNSLGLPFAQIMLIDEAARKAIRNGDHDPHDLYMDGDFFRSLSIEDYQTKRTIQRAPYKPKLSGSEGEYFYSDYAELVSLFSAPK
;
A
#
# COMPACT_ATOMS: atom_id res chain seq x y z
N MET A 1 30.16 -15.71 -14.91
CA MET A 1 28.87 -15.04 -14.67
C MET A 1 28.23 -15.59 -13.42
N PHE A 2 28.16 -16.91 -13.21
CA PHE A 2 28.15 -17.54 -11.88
C PHE A 2 28.75 -18.96 -11.95
N SER A 3 29.98 -19.09 -12.47
CA SER A 3 30.59 -20.40 -12.74
C SER A 3 31.49 -20.91 -11.61
N SER A 4 31.72 -20.08 -10.59
CA SER A 4 32.39 -20.51 -9.37
C SER A 4 31.46 -21.45 -8.60
N GLY A 5 32.04 -22.44 -7.92
CA GLY A 5 31.29 -23.30 -7.00
C GLY A 5 30.75 -22.58 -5.76
N LEU A 6 30.97 -21.26 -5.64
CA LEU A 6 30.39 -20.40 -4.60
C LEU A 6 28.89 -20.09 -4.82
N PHE A 7 28.44 -20.16 -6.08
CA PHE A 7 27.12 -19.69 -6.48
C PHE A 7 26.22 -20.85 -6.87
N ASP A 8 24.98 -20.83 -6.38
CA ASP A 8 23.91 -21.70 -6.83
C ASP A 8 22.94 -20.89 -7.68
N THR A 9 22.68 -21.35 -8.90
CA THR A 9 21.72 -20.71 -9.82
C THR A 9 20.40 -21.47 -9.81
N TYR A 10 19.30 -20.74 -9.75
CA TYR A 10 17.95 -21.31 -9.72
C TYR A 10 17.21 -21.00 -11.00
N ASP A 11 16.34 -21.93 -11.40
CA ASP A 11 15.22 -21.56 -12.25
C ASP A 11 14.22 -20.74 -11.40
N PRO A 12 13.50 -19.76 -11.98
CA PRO A 12 12.52 -18.97 -11.22
C PRO A 12 11.45 -19.80 -10.51
N GLU A 13 11.14 -20.98 -11.05
CA GLU A 13 10.19 -21.95 -10.49
C GLU A 13 10.74 -22.68 -9.25
N ASP A 14 12.03 -22.58 -8.97
CA ASP A 14 12.66 -23.17 -7.78
C ASP A 14 12.88 -22.16 -6.66
N LEU A 15 12.51 -20.88 -6.87
CA LEU A 15 12.61 -19.86 -5.83
C LEU A 15 11.74 -20.24 -4.62
N PRO A 16 12.28 -20.15 -3.40
CA PRO A 16 11.58 -20.59 -2.20
C PRO A 16 10.38 -19.68 -1.91
N ILE A 17 9.23 -20.32 -1.68
CA ILE A 17 8.01 -19.66 -1.21
C ILE A 17 8.14 -19.35 0.28
N ASP A 18 7.56 -18.23 0.72
CA ASP A 18 7.57 -17.73 2.10
C ASP A 18 8.99 -17.46 2.65
N GLN A 19 9.95 -17.18 1.75
CA GLN A 19 11.29 -16.78 2.10
C GLN A 19 11.64 -15.42 1.51
N ASP A 20 12.48 -14.68 2.24
CA ASP A 20 12.98 -13.39 1.78
C ASP A 20 13.95 -13.58 0.61
N ILE A 21 13.75 -12.76 -0.41
CA ILE A 21 14.62 -12.62 -1.58
C ILE A 21 15.05 -11.15 -1.72
N ALA A 22 16.13 -10.93 -2.46
CA ALA A 22 16.60 -9.61 -2.84
C ALA A 22 16.43 -9.41 -4.34
N LEU A 23 15.66 -8.42 -4.78
CA LEU A 23 15.64 -8.04 -6.21
C LEU A 23 16.69 -6.97 -6.46
N MET A 24 17.41 -7.10 -7.57
CA MET A 24 18.47 -6.17 -7.98
C MET A 24 18.43 -5.93 -9.48
N ASP A 25 18.80 -4.72 -9.90
CA ASP A 25 18.94 -4.35 -11.32
C ASP A 25 20.07 -5.18 -11.98
N GLU A 26 19.79 -5.75 -13.15
CA GLU A 26 20.73 -6.54 -13.95
C GLU A 26 22.05 -5.81 -14.23
N LYS A 27 22.06 -4.47 -14.26
CA LYS A 27 23.29 -3.70 -14.48
C LYS A 27 24.36 -3.95 -13.41
N TYR A 28 23.96 -4.38 -12.21
CA TYR A 28 24.88 -4.67 -11.10
C TYR A 28 25.38 -6.12 -11.10
N LEU A 29 24.89 -6.99 -11.99
CA LEU A 29 25.16 -8.43 -11.97
C LEU A 29 26.67 -8.76 -11.97
N LEU A 30 27.43 -8.11 -12.85
CA LEU A 30 28.88 -8.34 -12.96
C LEU A 30 29.65 -7.82 -11.75
N GLU A 31 29.30 -6.62 -11.28
CA GLU A 31 29.93 -6.01 -10.10
C GLU A 31 29.66 -6.85 -8.85
N TRP A 32 28.43 -7.37 -8.73
CA TRP A 32 28.01 -8.22 -7.62
C TRP A 32 28.73 -9.57 -7.62
N GLU A 33 28.83 -10.25 -8.78
CA GLU A 33 29.62 -11.50 -8.90
C GLU A 33 31.07 -11.27 -8.47
N GLN A 34 31.69 -10.19 -8.97
CA GLN A 34 33.08 -9.86 -8.66
C GLN A 34 33.29 -9.55 -7.17
N ALA A 35 32.37 -8.81 -6.55
CA ALA A 35 32.46 -8.48 -5.13
C ALA A 35 32.44 -9.74 -4.27
N TRP A 36 31.56 -10.69 -4.56
CA TRP A 36 31.50 -11.97 -3.83
C TRP A 36 32.71 -12.85 -4.06
N LEU A 37 33.23 -12.94 -5.29
CA LEU A 37 34.45 -13.70 -5.58
C LEU A 37 35.67 -13.13 -4.85
N ILE A 38 35.79 -11.80 -4.78
CA ILE A 38 36.86 -11.14 -4.03
C ILE A 38 36.69 -11.39 -2.53
N ASN A 39 35.46 -11.29 -2.01
CA ASN A 39 35.17 -11.56 -0.60
C ASN A 39 35.57 -12.99 -0.23
N ASP A 40 35.18 -13.97 -1.04
CA ASP A 40 35.47 -15.39 -0.84
C ASP A 40 36.98 -15.68 -0.85
N ALA A 41 37.71 -15.14 -1.82
CA ALA A 41 39.16 -15.29 -1.90
C ALA A 41 39.88 -14.66 -0.69
N LEU A 42 39.42 -13.49 -0.22
CA LEU A 42 40.01 -12.81 0.94
C LEU A 42 39.71 -13.53 2.25
N ASP A 43 38.52 -14.10 2.42
CA ASP A 43 38.17 -14.90 3.59
C ASP A 43 39.06 -16.16 3.70
N GLU A 44 39.41 -16.77 2.56
CA GLU A 44 40.31 -17.92 2.51
C GLU A 44 41.77 -17.56 2.81
N GLU A 45 42.27 -16.42 2.33
CA GLU A 45 43.67 -16.01 2.51
C GLU A 45 43.94 -15.31 3.86
N SER A 46 42.97 -14.60 4.43
CA SER A 46 43.23 -13.60 5.48
C SER A 46 42.92 -14.07 6.90
N GLY A 47 42.39 -15.29 7.09
CA GLY A 47 42.00 -15.78 8.42
C GLY A 47 41.02 -14.87 9.16
N GLY A 48 40.18 -14.11 8.42
CA GLY A 48 39.17 -13.21 8.97
C GLY A 48 39.51 -11.70 9.02
N ALA A 49 40.51 -11.22 8.26
CA ALA A 49 40.66 -9.77 8.07
C ALA A 49 39.53 -9.23 7.16
N SER A 50 38.84 -8.18 7.62
CA SER A 50 37.65 -7.63 6.95
C SER A 50 37.94 -7.26 5.48
N PRO A 51 37.25 -7.88 4.50
CA PRO A 51 37.45 -7.59 3.08
C PRO A 51 37.23 -6.11 2.74
N SER A 52 38.03 -5.57 1.82
CA SER A 52 37.81 -4.21 1.28
C SER A 52 36.63 -4.16 0.30
N ALA A 53 36.29 -5.30 -0.33
CA ALA A 53 35.09 -5.44 -1.13
C ALA A 53 33.91 -5.75 -0.21
N ARG A 54 32.83 -5.00 -0.31
CA ARG A 54 31.61 -5.21 0.46
C ARG A 54 30.49 -5.58 -0.49
N PRO A 55 30.21 -6.88 -0.70
CA PRO A 55 29.16 -7.32 -1.61
C PRO A 55 27.79 -6.70 -1.29
N TYR A 56 27.54 -6.44 0.00
CA TYR A 56 26.33 -5.78 0.49
C TYR A 56 26.20 -4.29 0.14
N GLU A 57 27.25 -3.67 -0.40
CA GLU A 57 27.24 -2.28 -0.88
C GLU A 57 27.05 -2.18 -2.40
N VAL A 58 26.95 -3.33 -3.10
CA VAL A 58 26.73 -3.34 -4.54
C VAL A 58 25.25 -3.16 -4.86
N GLY A 59 24.96 -2.11 -5.62
CA GLY A 59 23.64 -1.85 -6.17
C GLY A 59 22.58 -1.44 -5.16
N TYR A 60 21.35 -1.36 -5.64
CA TYR A 60 20.17 -1.07 -4.84
C TYR A 60 19.32 -2.34 -4.69
N ILE A 61 18.95 -2.68 -3.46
CA ILE A 61 18.19 -3.89 -3.15
C ILE A 61 16.73 -3.53 -2.92
N MET A 62 15.84 -4.23 -3.61
CA MET A 62 14.41 -4.24 -3.36
C MET A 62 14.06 -5.50 -2.55
N PRO A 63 13.82 -5.39 -1.23
CA PRO A 63 13.55 -6.54 -0.38
C PRO A 63 12.15 -7.09 -0.64
N ALA A 64 12.04 -8.38 -0.93
CA ALA A 64 10.76 -9.02 -1.19
C ALA A 64 10.69 -10.43 -0.62
N SER A 65 9.53 -11.07 -0.69
CA SER A 65 9.33 -12.49 -0.45
C SER A 65 8.40 -13.08 -1.50
N VAL A 66 8.61 -14.35 -1.87
CA VAL A 66 7.73 -15.03 -2.85
C VAL A 66 6.50 -15.57 -2.13
N ILE A 67 5.32 -15.08 -2.50
CA ILE A 67 4.03 -15.51 -1.93
C ILE A 67 3.58 -16.81 -2.60
N ARG A 68 3.62 -16.83 -3.94
CA ARG A 68 3.27 -18.01 -4.73
C ARG A 68 3.76 -17.89 -6.16
N GLN A 69 3.87 -19.04 -6.80
CA GLN A 69 4.17 -19.14 -8.21
C GLN A 69 2.89 -19.06 -9.06
N LEU A 70 2.96 -18.31 -10.15
CA LEU A 70 1.92 -18.18 -11.16
C LEU A 70 2.45 -18.75 -12.47
N THR A 71 1.55 -19.08 -13.40
CA THR A 71 1.94 -19.60 -14.72
C THR A 71 2.77 -18.61 -15.56
N HIS A 72 2.74 -17.32 -15.24
CA HIS A 72 3.39 -16.25 -16.01
C HIS A 72 4.35 -15.38 -15.17
N GLY A 73 4.56 -15.72 -13.90
CA GLY A 73 5.32 -14.86 -12.99
C GLY A 73 5.30 -15.37 -11.55
N LEU A 74 5.82 -14.53 -10.67
CA LEU A 74 5.81 -14.75 -9.23
C LEU A 74 4.96 -13.66 -8.60
N GLU A 75 4.03 -14.04 -7.73
CA GLU A 75 3.42 -13.06 -6.83
C GLU A 75 4.37 -12.85 -5.66
N ILE A 76 4.80 -11.61 -5.45
CA ILE A 76 5.77 -11.26 -4.41
C ILE A 76 5.21 -10.18 -3.49
N SER A 77 5.58 -10.26 -2.22
CA SER A 77 5.41 -9.19 -1.25
C SER A 77 6.67 -8.34 -1.27
N TRP A 78 6.55 -7.10 -1.72
CA TRP A 78 7.62 -6.11 -1.68
C TRP A 78 7.48 -5.22 -0.45
N TYR A 79 8.58 -4.95 0.25
CA TYR A 79 8.61 -4.14 1.46
C TYR A 79 9.33 -2.80 1.25
N PRO A 80 8.69 -1.78 0.65
CA PRO A 80 9.33 -0.50 0.31
C PRO A 80 9.79 0.30 1.54
N ASN A 81 9.15 0.09 2.70
CA ASN A 81 9.55 0.70 3.96
C ASN A 81 9.22 -0.28 5.09
N THR A 82 10.25 -0.71 5.82
CA THR A 82 10.13 -1.51 7.05
C THR A 82 10.78 -0.81 8.25
N HIS A 83 11.47 0.30 8.00
CA HIS A 83 12.22 1.04 9.01
C HIS A 83 11.32 2.00 9.80
N GLU A 84 10.45 2.73 9.10
CA GLU A 84 9.56 3.72 9.73
C GLU A 84 8.15 3.18 9.99
N ARG A 85 7.72 2.24 9.16
CA ARG A 85 6.41 1.58 9.21
C ARG A 85 6.55 0.23 8.53
N PHE A 86 5.62 -0.69 8.75
CA PHE A 86 5.58 -1.96 8.02
C PHE A 86 4.71 -1.82 6.77
N HIS A 87 5.30 -1.39 5.66
CA HIS A 87 4.60 -1.22 4.39
C HIS A 87 4.90 -2.39 3.46
N GLU A 88 3.87 -3.12 3.07
CA GLU A 88 3.90 -4.25 2.15
C GLU A 88 3.08 -3.94 0.90
N LEU A 89 3.62 -4.24 -0.28
CA LEU A 89 2.93 -4.18 -1.56
C LEU A 89 2.98 -5.54 -2.25
N LYS A 90 1.82 -6.07 -2.62
CA LYS A 90 1.75 -7.28 -3.43
C LYS A 90 1.85 -6.93 -4.90
N ILE A 91 2.84 -7.50 -5.60
CA ILE A 91 3.07 -7.26 -7.03
C ILE A 91 3.35 -8.57 -7.76
N VAL A 92 3.14 -8.57 -9.07
CA VAL A 92 3.53 -9.69 -9.93
C VAL A 92 4.86 -9.35 -10.60
N LEU A 93 5.87 -10.18 -10.37
CA LEU A 93 7.13 -10.19 -11.11
C LEU A 93 6.99 -11.16 -12.30
N PRO A 94 6.89 -10.66 -13.55
CA PRO A 94 6.75 -11.53 -14.71
C PRO A 94 8.03 -12.33 -14.94
N LEU A 95 7.89 -13.60 -15.37
CA LEU A 95 9.06 -14.44 -15.70
C LEU A 95 9.95 -13.82 -16.77
N THR A 96 9.36 -13.03 -17.68
CA THR A 96 10.09 -12.34 -18.75
C THR A 96 11.01 -11.22 -18.24
N GLU A 97 10.80 -10.74 -17.02
CA GLU A 97 11.60 -9.66 -16.41
C GLU A 97 12.72 -10.18 -15.51
N ILE A 98 12.74 -11.49 -15.24
CA ILE A 98 13.80 -12.16 -14.50
C ILE A 98 14.97 -12.45 -15.45
N VAL A 99 16.17 -12.02 -15.05
CA VAL A 99 17.40 -12.21 -15.79
C VAL A 99 18.18 -13.40 -15.23
N GLN A 100 18.32 -13.47 -13.90
CA GLN A 100 19.06 -14.55 -13.24
C GLN A 100 18.66 -14.64 -11.76
N CYS A 101 18.49 -15.86 -11.24
CA CYS A 101 18.36 -16.13 -9.81
C CYS A 101 19.64 -16.78 -9.30
N VAL A 102 20.22 -16.25 -8.22
CA VAL A 102 21.50 -16.71 -7.66
C VAL A 102 21.46 -16.66 -6.14
N GLU A 103 22.03 -17.67 -5.49
CA GLU A 103 22.33 -17.65 -4.06
C GLU A 103 23.83 -17.87 -3.83
N VAL A 104 24.32 -17.34 -2.71
CA VAL A 104 25.68 -17.54 -2.23
C VAL A 104 25.63 -18.44 -0.99
N HIS A 105 25.58 -19.76 -1.17
CA HIS A 105 25.28 -20.71 -0.07
C HIS A 105 26.28 -20.66 1.09
N LYS A 106 27.56 -20.31 0.83
CA LYS A 106 28.61 -20.27 1.87
C LYS A 106 28.33 -19.23 2.96
N TYR A 107 27.51 -18.23 2.66
CA TYR A 107 27.28 -17.05 3.51
C TYR A 107 25.85 -16.92 4.02
N ASP A 108 25.03 -17.98 3.95
CA ASP A 108 23.61 -17.94 4.31
C ASP A 108 22.89 -16.76 3.61
N GLY A 109 23.31 -16.51 2.36
CA GLY A 109 22.82 -15.39 1.57
C GLY A 109 21.39 -15.65 1.13
N LYS A 110 20.53 -14.62 1.18
CA LYS A 110 19.20 -14.70 0.57
C LYS A 110 19.32 -14.83 -0.95
N PRO A 111 18.45 -15.59 -1.63
CA PRO A 111 18.43 -15.62 -3.08
C PRO A 111 18.30 -14.20 -3.65
N THR A 112 19.23 -13.86 -4.54
CA THR A 112 19.25 -12.60 -5.27
C THR A 112 18.68 -12.84 -6.67
N VAL A 113 17.62 -12.11 -7.00
CA VAL A 113 16.93 -12.16 -8.28
C VAL A 113 17.27 -10.90 -9.07
N PHE A 114 18.11 -11.06 -10.07
CA PHE A 114 18.41 -10.01 -11.03
C PHE A 114 17.24 -9.84 -11.99
N VAL A 115 16.78 -8.61 -12.15
CA VAL A 115 15.66 -8.24 -13.01
C VAL A 115 16.06 -7.11 -13.97
N LYS A 116 15.31 -6.97 -15.06
CA LYS A 116 15.54 -5.87 -16.01
C LYS A 116 15.36 -4.51 -15.33
N GLY A 117 16.29 -3.60 -15.59
CA GLY A 117 16.30 -2.27 -14.99
C GLY A 117 15.03 -1.46 -15.26
N ASP A 118 14.49 -1.53 -16.49
CA ASP A 118 13.27 -0.81 -16.88
C ASP A 118 12.05 -1.25 -16.05
N TRP A 119 11.91 -2.56 -15.79
CA TRP A 119 10.83 -3.07 -14.95
C TRP A 119 10.99 -2.63 -13.51
N LEU A 120 12.21 -2.72 -12.97
CA LEU A 120 12.49 -2.32 -11.59
C LEU A 120 12.21 -0.82 -11.38
N GLU A 121 12.65 0.03 -12.32
CA GLU A 121 12.38 1.46 -12.29
C GLU A 121 10.87 1.76 -12.36
N MET A 122 10.14 1.10 -13.27
CA MET A 122 8.69 1.23 -13.36
C MET A 122 8.01 0.87 -12.03
N VAL A 123 8.42 -0.20 -11.35
CA VAL A 123 7.84 -0.62 -10.06
C VAL A 123 8.03 0.44 -8.96
N HIS A 124 9.18 1.12 -8.94
CA HIS A 124 9.50 2.16 -7.96
C HIS A 124 8.82 3.49 -8.24
N LEU A 125 8.70 3.86 -9.52
CA LEU A 125 8.19 5.15 -9.96
C LEU A 125 6.69 5.16 -10.27
N ARG A 126 6.04 3.99 -10.37
CA ARG A 126 4.58 3.94 -10.61
C ARG A 126 3.82 4.64 -9.48
N SER A 127 2.78 5.36 -9.88
CA SER A 127 1.83 5.96 -8.97
C SER A 127 1.00 4.86 -8.31
N ASN A 128 0.83 4.96 -6.99
CA ASN A 128 -0.07 4.14 -6.20
C ASN A 128 -1.13 5.08 -5.59
N SER A 129 -2.22 4.51 -5.08
CA SER A 129 -3.30 5.33 -4.53
C SER A 129 -3.73 4.87 -3.14
N LEU A 130 -4.16 5.86 -2.36
CA LEU A 130 -4.89 5.70 -1.12
C LEU A 130 -6.33 6.16 -1.36
N PHE A 131 -7.28 5.40 -0.85
CA PHE A 131 -8.69 5.71 -0.92
C PHE A 131 -9.32 5.71 0.46
N ALA A 132 -10.24 6.65 0.68
CA ALA A 132 -11.21 6.60 1.76
C ALA A 132 -12.61 6.81 1.19
N MET A 133 -13.55 5.93 1.52
CA MET A 133 -14.98 6.21 1.37
C MET A 133 -15.52 6.64 2.72
N ILE A 134 -16.11 7.82 2.79
CA ILE A 134 -16.82 8.32 3.96
C ILE A 134 -18.31 8.25 3.63
N ASP A 135 -19.10 7.63 4.49
CA ASP A 135 -20.52 7.40 4.24
C ASP A 135 -21.35 7.88 5.44
N VAL A 136 -22.52 8.44 5.15
CA VAL A 136 -23.40 9.07 6.12
C VAL A 136 -24.29 8.02 6.79
N VAL A 137 -24.28 8.00 8.11
CA VAL A 137 -25.13 7.11 8.90
C VAL A 137 -26.60 7.56 8.75
N ALA A 138 -27.47 6.61 8.42
CA ALA A 138 -28.93 6.78 8.36
C ALA A 138 -29.46 7.85 7.37
N MET A 139 -28.72 8.18 6.31
CA MET A 139 -29.17 9.14 5.29
C MET A 139 -30.51 8.77 4.65
N GLY A 140 -30.77 7.48 4.44
CA GLY A 140 -32.03 6.97 3.89
C GLY A 140 -33.26 7.37 4.71
N ASP A 141 -33.14 7.36 6.04
CA ASP A 141 -34.24 7.74 6.95
C ASP A 141 -34.48 9.25 6.91
N GLU A 142 -33.43 10.06 6.80
CA GLU A 142 -33.55 11.52 6.69
C GLU A 142 -34.22 11.96 5.38
N LEU A 143 -33.86 11.30 4.27
CA LEU A 143 -34.50 11.52 2.97
C LEU A 143 -35.97 11.14 2.99
N GLN A 144 -36.33 9.98 3.55
CA GLN A 144 -37.73 9.53 3.64
C GLN A 144 -38.58 10.47 4.49
N ASN A 145 -38.00 11.07 5.52
CA ASN A 145 -38.70 11.98 6.43
C ASN A 145 -38.68 13.44 5.98
N GLY A 146 -38.04 13.77 4.84
CA GLY A 146 -38.00 15.12 4.28
C GLY A 146 -37.28 16.15 5.16
N ARG A 147 -36.35 15.70 6.01
CA ARG A 147 -35.65 16.54 7.00
C ARG A 147 -34.42 17.27 6.46
N LEU A 148 -34.03 16.96 5.22
CA LEU A 148 -32.90 17.58 4.53
C LEU A 148 -33.35 18.78 3.71
N GLU A 149 -33.14 19.97 4.27
CA GLU A 149 -33.41 21.24 3.59
C GLU A 149 -32.31 21.55 2.54
N THR A 150 -32.71 22.09 1.39
CA THR A 150 -31.79 22.47 0.31
C THR A 150 -30.66 23.40 0.78
N GLY A 151 -30.96 24.30 1.73
CA GLY A 151 -29.96 25.21 2.29
C GLY A 151 -28.84 24.49 3.05
N LYS A 152 -29.16 23.41 3.77
CA LYS A 152 -28.17 22.59 4.47
C LYS A 152 -27.27 21.83 3.50
N LEU A 153 -27.82 21.33 2.40
CA LEU A 153 -27.05 20.63 1.36
C LEU A 153 -26.10 21.59 0.63
N ILE A 154 -26.52 22.82 0.36
CA ILE A 154 -25.64 23.87 -0.19
C ILE A 154 -24.51 24.20 0.80
N ALA A 155 -24.85 24.38 2.09
CA ALA A 155 -23.85 24.66 3.12
C ALA A 155 -22.84 23.52 3.30
N LEU A 156 -23.30 22.26 3.22
CA LEU A 156 -22.42 21.08 3.23
C LEU A 156 -21.43 21.14 2.05
N ARG A 157 -21.93 21.33 0.83
CA ARG A 157 -21.09 21.45 -0.37
C ARG A 157 -20.04 22.55 -0.22
N ASP A 158 -20.46 23.75 0.17
CA ASP A 158 -19.55 24.90 0.25
C ASP A 158 -18.47 24.71 1.35
N ARG A 159 -18.79 24.00 2.44
CA ARG A 159 -17.80 23.60 3.46
C ARG A 159 -16.85 22.52 2.97
N LEU A 160 -17.34 21.53 2.22
CA LEU A 160 -16.50 20.51 1.60
C LEU A 160 -15.58 21.11 0.53
N ASP A 161 -16.05 22.08 -0.25
CA ASP A 161 -15.21 22.83 -1.21
C ASP A 161 -14.08 23.59 -0.50
N THR A 162 -14.39 24.22 0.64
CA THR A 162 -13.39 24.91 1.47
C THR A 162 -12.35 23.94 2.02
N LEU A 163 -12.79 22.77 2.50
CA LEU A 163 -11.89 21.73 2.99
C LEU A 163 -11.03 21.17 1.85
N ALA A 164 -11.62 20.85 0.70
CA ALA A 164 -10.89 20.37 -0.47
C ALA A 164 -9.83 21.37 -0.95
N ALA A 165 -10.11 22.67 -0.90
CA ALA A 165 -9.14 23.71 -1.24
C ALA A 165 -7.93 23.75 -0.29
N ALA A 166 -8.06 23.29 0.96
CA ALA A 166 -6.98 23.19 1.92
C ALA A 166 -6.09 21.94 1.72
N HIS A 167 -6.57 20.94 0.98
CA HIS A 167 -5.88 19.67 0.72
C HIS A 167 -5.74 19.39 -0.79
N PRO A 168 -4.92 20.18 -1.53
CA PRO A 168 -4.82 20.07 -2.99
C PRO A 168 -4.19 18.74 -3.48
N ASP A 169 -3.53 18.00 -2.60
CA ASP A 169 -3.00 16.65 -2.84
C ASP A 169 -4.05 15.53 -2.68
N ILE A 170 -5.29 15.88 -2.33
CA ILE A 170 -6.40 14.95 -2.11
C ILE A 170 -7.58 15.37 -2.98
N SER A 171 -8.12 14.43 -3.76
CA SER A 171 -9.36 14.62 -4.50
C SER A 171 -10.57 14.29 -3.65
N PHE A 172 -11.55 15.18 -3.67
CA PHE A 172 -12.84 15.04 -3.01
C PHE A 172 -13.90 14.80 -4.07
N ILE A 173 -14.62 13.68 -3.97
CA ILE A 173 -15.69 13.34 -4.90
C ILE A 173 -16.93 12.98 -4.11
N SER A 174 -17.91 13.89 -4.13
CA SER A 174 -19.19 13.65 -3.50
C SER A 174 -20.09 12.80 -4.39
N PHE A 175 -20.59 11.72 -3.81
CA PHE A 175 -21.74 10.95 -4.23
C PHE A 175 -22.90 11.26 -3.28
N ALA A 176 -24.14 10.96 -3.68
CA ALA A 176 -25.36 11.38 -2.98
C ALA A 176 -25.24 11.47 -1.44
N ASP A 177 -24.85 10.37 -0.79
CA ASP A 177 -24.71 10.19 0.65
C ASP A 177 -23.29 9.82 1.10
N SER A 178 -22.32 9.88 0.18
CA SER A 178 -20.95 9.42 0.43
C SER A 178 -19.92 10.35 -0.19
N LEU A 179 -18.73 10.41 0.40
CA LEU A 179 -17.61 11.19 -0.06
C LEU A 179 -16.43 10.26 -0.28
N LEU A 180 -15.92 10.22 -1.51
CA LEU A 180 -14.70 9.51 -1.83
C LEU A 180 -13.51 10.48 -1.78
N LEU A 181 -12.50 10.10 -1.02
CA LEU A 181 -11.21 10.75 -0.97
C LEU A 181 -10.18 9.89 -1.70
N LYS A 182 -9.36 10.52 -2.54
CA LYS A 182 -8.24 9.86 -3.23
C LYS A 182 -6.98 10.70 -3.13
N THR A 183 -5.86 10.08 -2.80
CA THR A 183 -4.53 10.67 -2.97
C THR A 183 -3.58 9.69 -3.62
N ASN A 184 -2.58 10.22 -4.33
CA ASN A 184 -1.56 9.43 -5.02
C ASN A 184 -0.26 9.45 -4.21
N TRP A 185 0.52 8.39 -4.32
CA TRP A 185 1.82 8.26 -3.66
C TRP A 185 2.77 7.39 -4.48
N THR A 186 4.06 7.53 -4.23
CA THR A 186 5.16 6.81 -4.91
C THR A 186 6.13 6.25 -3.88
N VAL A 187 6.80 5.15 -4.23
CA VAL A 187 7.92 4.64 -3.42
C VAL A 187 9.19 5.46 -3.69
N GLY A 188 9.41 5.83 -4.96
CA GLY A 188 10.66 6.45 -5.39
C GLY A 188 11.81 5.43 -5.46
N MET A 189 12.92 5.86 -6.04
CA MET A 189 14.15 5.10 -6.23
C MET A 189 15.31 5.99 -5.72
N PHE A 190 16.43 5.38 -5.34
CA PHE A 190 17.56 6.08 -4.69
C PHE A 190 17.98 7.39 -5.37
N ASP A 191 17.92 7.47 -6.70
CA ASP A 191 18.26 8.63 -7.52
C ASP A 191 17.07 9.30 -8.21
N LYS A 192 15.83 8.79 -8.03
CA LYS A 192 14.63 9.24 -8.74
C LYS A 192 13.39 9.22 -7.85
N GLY A 193 12.83 10.40 -7.57
CA GLY A 193 11.63 10.52 -6.75
C GLY A 193 11.87 10.20 -5.28
N ALA A 194 10.81 10.25 -4.47
CA ALA A 194 10.89 10.01 -3.04
C ALA A 194 9.68 9.22 -2.55
N TYR A 195 9.88 8.50 -1.46
CA TYR A 195 8.82 7.84 -0.72
C TYR A 195 7.94 8.89 -0.04
N ASN A 196 6.65 8.96 -0.39
CA ASN A 196 5.73 9.97 0.13
C ASN A 196 4.40 9.39 0.67
N TYR A 197 4.38 8.10 0.99
CA TYR A 197 3.23 7.42 1.54
C TYR A 197 2.88 7.91 2.95
N ALA A 198 1.69 8.51 3.11
CA ALA A 198 1.21 9.09 4.36
C ALA A 198 -0.29 8.81 4.58
N PRO A 199 -0.69 7.56 4.88
CA PRO A 199 -2.08 7.15 5.08
C PRO A 199 -2.77 7.86 6.25
N GLU A 200 -2.01 8.26 7.27
CA GLU A 200 -2.53 8.95 8.46
C GLU A 200 -3.24 10.27 8.09
N LYS A 201 -2.79 10.96 7.03
CA LYS A 201 -3.44 12.19 6.55
C LYS A 201 -4.92 11.99 6.21
N LEU A 202 -5.29 10.83 5.65
CA LEU A 202 -6.71 10.54 5.34
C LEU A 202 -7.52 10.27 6.60
N ILE A 203 -6.90 9.69 7.63
CA ILE A 203 -7.54 9.43 8.92
C ILE A 203 -7.77 10.74 9.67
N GLU A 204 -6.77 11.64 9.69
CA GLU A 204 -6.91 12.97 10.26
C GLU A 204 -8.00 13.78 9.54
N LEU A 205 -7.99 13.78 8.20
CA LEU A 205 -8.99 14.45 7.38
C LEU A 205 -10.41 13.93 7.62
N PHE A 206 -10.58 12.63 7.95
CA PHE A 206 -11.89 12.09 8.31
C PHE A 206 -12.53 12.84 9.49
N ALA A 207 -11.74 13.27 10.48
CA ALA A 207 -12.29 14.02 11.61
C ALA A 207 -12.88 15.36 11.17
N GLU A 208 -12.18 16.08 10.29
CA GLU A 208 -12.65 17.35 9.74
C GLU A 208 -13.91 17.17 8.89
N VAL A 209 -13.94 16.12 8.06
CA VAL A 209 -15.15 15.78 7.28
C VAL A 209 -16.30 15.44 8.22
N ARG A 210 -16.08 14.65 9.28
CA ARG A 210 -17.11 14.31 10.26
C ARG A 210 -17.69 15.53 10.94
N GLU A 211 -16.86 16.50 11.33
CA GLU A 211 -17.34 17.77 11.89
C GLU A 211 -18.19 18.55 10.89
N VAL A 212 -17.78 18.59 9.61
CA VAL A 212 -18.57 19.24 8.55
C VAL A 212 -19.96 18.61 8.42
N PHE A 213 -20.08 17.28 8.39
CA PHE A 213 -21.38 16.60 8.30
C PHE A 213 -22.23 16.81 9.57
N ARG A 214 -21.61 16.70 10.75
CA ARG A 214 -22.30 16.90 12.03
C ARG A 214 -22.85 18.31 12.18
N ASP A 215 -22.06 19.33 11.88
CA ASP A 215 -22.47 20.72 12.03
C ASP A 215 -23.54 21.15 11.02
N THR A 216 -23.49 20.62 9.79
CA THR A 216 -24.39 21.05 8.71
C THR A 216 -25.68 20.24 8.68
N LEU A 217 -25.58 18.91 8.79
CA LEU A 217 -26.71 18.00 8.68
C LEU A 217 -27.17 17.45 10.03
N GLY A 218 -26.33 17.48 11.07
CA GLY A 218 -26.60 16.78 12.33
C GLY A 218 -26.41 15.27 12.22
N LEU A 219 -25.65 14.81 11.24
CA LEU A 219 -25.46 13.40 10.93
C LEU A 219 -24.03 12.96 11.20
N GLU A 220 -23.88 11.73 11.68
CA GLU A 220 -22.60 11.07 11.84
C GLU A 220 -22.18 10.40 10.53
N VAL A 221 -20.88 10.16 10.41
CA VAL A 221 -20.27 9.47 9.27
C VAL A 221 -19.30 8.42 9.77
N TYR A 222 -19.05 7.40 8.96
CA TYR A 222 -17.97 6.43 9.15
C TYR A 222 -17.10 6.39 7.89
N ALA A 223 -15.90 5.80 7.98
CA ALA A 223 -14.96 5.72 6.88
C ALA A 223 -14.43 4.32 6.63
N VAL A 224 -14.20 4.00 5.35
CA VAL A 224 -13.56 2.78 4.88
C VAL A 224 -12.31 3.12 4.07
N PHE A 225 -11.15 2.60 4.48
CA PHE A 225 -9.85 2.92 3.89
C PHE A 225 -9.21 1.72 3.18
N ALA A 226 -8.57 1.96 2.04
CA ALA A 226 -7.74 0.98 1.36
C ALA A 226 -6.55 1.64 0.63
N SER A 227 -5.47 0.88 0.46
CA SER A 227 -4.28 1.27 -0.30
C SER A 227 -3.98 0.24 -1.38
N GLY A 228 -3.31 0.68 -2.44
CA GLY A 228 -2.77 -0.26 -3.43
C GLY A 228 -2.35 0.41 -4.73
N SER A 229 -1.99 -0.43 -5.70
CA SER A 229 -1.47 0.02 -6.99
C SER A 229 -2.53 0.69 -7.85
N ASN A 230 -2.09 1.72 -8.58
CA ASN A 230 -2.90 2.39 -9.58
C ASN A 230 -2.41 1.98 -10.98
N GLU A 231 -3.29 1.39 -11.79
CA GLU A 231 -2.94 0.99 -13.17
C GLU A 231 -2.93 2.17 -14.16
N TYR A 232 -3.39 3.35 -13.72
CA TYR A 232 -3.22 4.58 -14.48
C TYR A 232 -1.85 5.19 -14.16
N TYR A 233 -1.02 5.32 -15.20
CA TYR A 233 0.33 5.88 -15.12
C TYR A 233 0.39 7.43 -15.19
N ASP A 234 -0.75 8.10 -14.96
CA ASP A 234 -0.82 9.56 -14.91
C ASP A 234 -0.88 10.01 -13.44
N ASP A 235 -0.01 10.96 -13.08
CA ASP A 235 0.08 11.50 -11.72
C ASP A 235 -1.11 12.39 -11.36
N ALA A 236 -1.86 12.86 -12.36
CA ALA A 236 -3.07 13.66 -12.13
C ALA A 236 -4.09 12.87 -11.30
N LEU A 237 -4.57 13.49 -10.21
CA LEU A 237 -5.57 12.86 -9.33
C LEU A 237 -6.88 12.56 -10.06
N LEU A 238 -7.27 13.44 -10.99
CA LEU A 238 -8.48 13.38 -11.79
C LEU A 238 -8.18 13.79 -13.24
N HIS A 239 -8.91 13.19 -14.18
CA HIS A 239 -9.05 13.69 -15.53
C HIS A 239 -10.44 14.29 -15.72
N ILE A 240 -10.50 15.56 -16.08
CA ILE A 240 -11.75 16.25 -16.44
C ILE A 240 -11.74 16.46 -17.95
N SER A 241 -12.73 15.88 -18.62
CA SER A 241 -12.91 16.09 -20.06
C SER A 241 -13.11 17.58 -20.41
N PRO A 242 -12.75 18.03 -21.62
CA PRO A 242 -12.94 19.43 -22.03
C PRO A 242 -14.38 19.93 -21.91
N SER A 243 -15.36 19.04 -22.07
CA SER A 243 -16.80 19.34 -21.93
C SER A 243 -17.29 19.29 -20.48
N HIS A 244 -16.43 18.98 -19.51
CA HIS A 244 -16.70 18.92 -18.07
C HIS A 244 -17.83 17.95 -17.64
N ASN A 245 -18.27 17.07 -18.52
CA ASN A 245 -19.33 16.09 -18.26
C ASN A 245 -18.80 14.65 -18.07
N HIS A 246 -17.49 14.46 -18.17
CA HIS A 246 -16.80 13.25 -17.77
C HIS A 246 -15.66 13.62 -16.82
N ILE A 247 -15.74 13.10 -15.60
CA ILE A 247 -14.71 13.17 -14.56
C ILE A 247 -14.25 11.74 -14.32
N CYS A 248 -13.01 11.45 -14.68
CA CYS A 248 -12.38 10.16 -14.43
C CYS A 248 -11.44 10.29 -13.24
N LEU A 249 -11.51 9.34 -12.33
CA LEU A 249 -10.68 9.24 -11.13
C LEU A 249 -9.20 8.94 -11.41
N ASN A 250 -8.83 8.81 -12.70
CA ASN A 250 -7.54 8.28 -13.17
C ASN A 250 -7.11 7.11 -12.29
N SER A 251 -8.06 6.21 -12.06
CA SER A 251 -7.82 5.04 -11.25
C SER A 251 -8.65 3.88 -11.71
N LEU A 252 -7.95 2.81 -12.05
CA LEU A 252 -8.46 1.47 -12.22
C LEU A 252 -7.68 0.65 -11.22
N GLY A 253 -8.20 0.59 -9.99
CA GLY A 253 -7.46 0.04 -8.88
C GLY A 253 -8.30 -0.95 -8.08
N LEU A 254 -7.65 -2.00 -7.61
CA LEU A 254 -8.15 -2.86 -6.54
C LEU A 254 -8.61 -2.09 -5.30
N PRO A 255 -7.95 -1.00 -4.86
CA PRO A 255 -8.34 -0.28 -3.64
C PRO A 255 -9.77 0.24 -3.66
N PHE A 256 -10.24 0.80 -4.79
CA PHE A 256 -11.62 1.28 -4.91
C PHE A 256 -12.64 0.13 -4.83
N ALA A 257 -12.30 -1.05 -5.33
CA ALA A 257 -13.16 -2.21 -5.16
C ALA A 257 -13.11 -2.77 -3.73
N GLN A 258 -11.97 -2.70 -3.05
CA GLN A 258 -11.80 -3.18 -1.68
C GLN A 258 -12.62 -2.37 -0.69
N ILE A 259 -12.65 -1.03 -0.78
CA ILE A 259 -13.47 -0.20 0.11
C ILE A 259 -14.96 -0.59 0.06
N MET A 260 -15.49 -0.89 -1.13
CA MET A 260 -16.89 -1.32 -1.28
C MET A 260 -17.14 -2.70 -0.67
N LEU A 261 -16.18 -3.62 -0.82
CA LEU A 261 -16.30 -4.98 -0.26
C LEU A 261 -16.18 -4.98 1.26
N ILE A 262 -15.31 -4.14 1.82
CA ILE A 262 -15.17 -3.97 3.26
C ILE A 262 -16.44 -3.34 3.84
N ASP A 263 -16.99 -2.32 3.19
CA ASP A 263 -18.26 -1.72 3.59
C ASP A 263 -19.40 -2.76 3.63
N GLU A 264 -19.56 -3.52 2.56
CA GLU A 264 -20.60 -4.55 2.48
C GLU A 264 -20.41 -5.62 3.58
N ALA A 265 -19.17 -6.05 3.82
CA ALA A 265 -18.81 -7.02 4.85
C ALA A 265 -19.12 -6.49 6.26
N ALA A 266 -18.68 -5.26 6.58
CA ALA A 266 -18.90 -4.61 7.86
C ALA A 266 -20.40 -4.42 8.13
N ARG A 267 -21.16 -3.88 7.17
CA ARG A 267 -22.62 -3.73 7.29
C ARG A 267 -23.33 -5.07 7.52
N LYS A 268 -22.85 -6.14 6.89
CA LYS A 268 -23.38 -7.50 7.11
C LYS A 268 -23.06 -8.03 8.51
N ALA A 269 -21.81 -7.87 8.95
CA ALA A 269 -21.37 -8.28 10.28
C ALA A 269 -22.16 -7.57 11.39
N ILE A 270 -22.37 -6.26 11.25
CA ILE A 270 -23.21 -5.45 12.16
C ILE A 270 -24.64 -5.97 12.22
N ARG A 271 -25.27 -6.25 11.06
CA ARG A 271 -26.65 -6.79 11.03
C ARG A 271 -26.77 -8.17 11.68
N ASN A 272 -25.70 -8.96 11.65
CA ASN A 272 -25.66 -10.28 12.26
C ASN A 272 -25.35 -10.23 13.77
N GLY A 273 -24.89 -9.09 14.28
CA GLY A 273 -24.41 -8.94 15.65
C GLY A 273 -23.00 -9.50 15.87
N ASP A 274 -22.19 -9.61 14.81
CA ASP A 274 -20.82 -10.11 14.88
C ASP A 274 -19.88 -9.07 15.54
N HIS A 275 -20.14 -7.78 15.32
CA HIS A 275 -19.53 -6.65 16.03
C HIS A 275 -20.44 -5.40 15.94
N ASP A 276 -20.21 -4.41 16.80
CA ASP A 276 -20.94 -3.13 16.79
C ASP A 276 -20.47 -2.20 15.65
N PRO A 277 -21.24 -1.16 15.29
CA PRO A 277 -20.78 -0.11 14.38
C PRO A 277 -19.59 0.67 14.97
N HIS A 278 -18.66 1.07 14.11
CA HIS A 278 -17.44 1.81 14.46
C HIS A 278 -17.19 2.96 13.48
N ASP A 279 -16.36 3.92 13.87
CA ASP A 279 -16.01 5.08 13.03
C ASP A 279 -15.18 4.67 11.79
N LEU A 280 -14.27 3.71 11.94
CA LEU A 280 -13.23 3.41 10.95
C LEU A 280 -13.20 1.93 10.60
N TYR A 281 -13.10 1.64 9.31
CA TYR A 281 -12.86 0.31 8.74
C TYR A 281 -11.70 0.39 7.76
N MET A 282 -10.77 -0.55 7.79
CA MET A 282 -9.52 -0.45 7.04
C MET A 282 -9.14 -1.79 6.42
N ASP A 283 -8.68 -1.77 5.18
CA ASP A 283 -7.99 -2.92 4.59
C ASP A 283 -6.77 -3.33 5.43
N GLY A 284 -6.45 -4.62 5.44
CA GLY A 284 -5.34 -5.14 6.23
C GLY A 284 -3.98 -4.56 5.86
N ASP A 285 -3.69 -4.35 4.56
CA ASP A 285 -2.41 -3.78 4.13
C ASP A 285 -2.36 -2.28 4.49
N PHE A 286 -3.49 -1.57 4.38
CA PHE A 286 -3.62 -0.19 4.86
C PHE A 286 -3.33 -0.10 6.37
N PHE A 287 -4.03 -0.87 7.21
CA PHE A 287 -3.86 -0.83 8.67
C PHE A 287 -2.43 -1.23 9.11
N ARG A 288 -1.87 -2.29 8.51
CA ARG A 288 -0.50 -2.72 8.81
C ARG A 288 0.55 -1.66 8.48
N SER A 289 0.27 -0.81 7.49
CA SER A 289 1.16 0.29 7.11
C SER A 289 1.08 1.53 8.01
N LEU A 290 0.15 1.60 8.97
CA LEU A 290 0.04 2.74 9.88
C LEU A 290 1.24 2.84 10.83
N SER A 291 1.70 4.07 11.07
CA SER A 291 2.79 4.44 11.99
C SER A 291 2.37 4.33 13.46
N ILE A 292 2.19 3.09 13.91
CA ILE A 292 1.92 2.73 15.31
C ILE A 292 3.17 2.04 15.86
N GLU A 293 3.85 2.68 16.81
CA GLU A 293 5.10 2.18 17.41
C GLU A 293 4.87 0.95 18.32
N ASP A 294 3.76 0.92 19.06
CA ASP A 294 3.43 -0.22 19.92
C ASP A 294 2.83 -1.38 19.11
N TYR A 295 3.70 -2.27 18.64
CA TYR A 295 3.32 -3.48 17.91
C TYR A 295 2.45 -4.44 18.71
N GLN A 296 2.51 -4.45 20.04
CA GLN A 296 1.66 -5.33 20.84
C GLN A 296 0.23 -4.82 20.84
N THR A 297 0.04 -3.52 21.08
CA THR A 297 -1.27 -2.87 20.99
C THR A 297 -1.82 -2.91 19.56
N LYS A 298 -0.98 -2.76 18.54
CA LYS A 298 -1.40 -2.91 17.13
C LYS A 298 -2.00 -4.29 16.83
N ARG A 299 -1.52 -5.35 17.50
CA ARG A 299 -2.02 -6.73 17.33
C ARG A 299 -3.35 -6.98 18.05
N THR A 300 -3.76 -6.10 18.97
CA THR A 300 -5.02 -6.24 19.70
C THR A 300 -6.20 -5.53 19.03
N ILE A 301 -5.95 -4.71 18.00
CA ILE A 301 -7.03 -4.06 17.23
C ILE A 301 -7.94 -5.13 16.62
N GLN A 302 -9.24 -4.85 16.67
CA GLN A 302 -10.25 -5.78 16.21
C GLN A 302 -10.23 -5.91 14.69
N ARG A 303 -10.59 -7.11 14.23
CA ARG A 303 -10.58 -7.47 12.81
C ARG A 303 -11.63 -8.52 12.51
N ALA A 304 -12.11 -8.51 11.28
CA ALA A 304 -13.09 -9.45 10.79
C ALA A 304 -12.75 -9.85 9.34
N PRO A 305 -13.19 -11.05 8.91
CA PRO A 305 -12.87 -11.54 7.58
C PRO A 305 -13.66 -10.79 6.50
N TYR A 306 -13.03 -10.59 5.34
CA TYR A 306 -13.72 -10.27 4.10
C TYR A 306 -13.07 -11.01 2.93
N LYS A 307 -13.67 -10.95 1.74
CA LYS A 307 -13.14 -11.58 0.54
C LYS A 307 -12.61 -10.51 -0.42
N PRO A 308 -11.28 -10.28 -0.50
CA PRO A 308 -10.71 -9.33 -1.44
C PRO A 308 -10.98 -9.75 -2.90
N LYS A 309 -11.10 -8.78 -3.81
CA LYS A 309 -11.11 -9.10 -5.25
C LYS A 309 -9.75 -9.64 -5.66
N LEU A 310 -9.75 -10.61 -6.57
CA LEU A 310 -8.56 -11.20 -7.19
C LEU A 310 -7.60 -11.94 -6.23
N SER A 311 -7.87 -11.95 -4.92
CA SER A 311 -7.19 -12.84 -3.97
C SER A 311 -7.79 -14.24 -4.00
N GLY A 312 -6.92 -15.26 -3.95
CA GLY A 312 -7.31 -16.65 -3.76
C GLY A 312 -7.62 -17.01 -2.30
N SER A 313 -7.28 -16.13 -1.36
CA SER A 313 -7.42 -16.30 0.09
C SER A 313 -8.40 -15.30 0.70
N GLU A 314 -8.93 -15.64 1.88
CA GLU A 314 -9.67 -14.71 2.71
C GLU A 314 -8.74 -13.58 3.19
N GLY A 315 -9.26 -12.35 3.17
CA GLY A 315 -8.59 -11.18 3.73
C GLY A 315 -9.22 -10.78 5.05
N GLU A 316 -8.61 -9.80 5.72
CA GLU A 316 -9.13 -9.25 6.96
C GLU A 316 -9.28 -7.74 6.81
N TYR A 317 -10.37 -7.18 7.31
CA TYR A 317 -10.49 -5.75 7.56
C TYR A 317 -10.37 -5.49 9.06
N PHE A 318 -9.75 -4.37 9.40
CA PHE A 318 -9.61 -3.89 10.77
C PHE A 318 -10.66 -2.82 11.04
N TYR A 319 -11.12 -2.73 12.28
CA TYR A 319 -12.12 -1.74 12.66
C TYR A 319 -11.85 -1.18 14.06
N SER A 320 -12.17 0.11 14.24
CA SER A 320 -11.88 0.86 15.47
C SER A 320 -12.70 2.14 15.51
N ASP A 321 -12.90 2.67 16.72
CA ASP A 321 -13.33 4.05 16.89
C ASP A 321 -12.17 5.01 16.58
N TYR A 322 -12.50 6.23 16.12
CA TYR A 322 -11.50 7.20 15.69
C TYR A 322 -10.57 7.60 16.84
N ALA A 323 -11.13 7.88 18.01
CA ALA A 323 -10.38 8.33 19.17
C ALA A 323 -9.41 7.26 19.68
N GLU A 324 -9.80 5.99 19.62
CA GLU A 324 -8.95 4.86 19.99
C GLU A 324 -7.78 4.74 19.03
N LEU A 325 -8.03 4.71 17.71
CA LEU A 325 -6.97 4.55 16.72
C LEU A 325 -5.95 5.69 16.76
N VAL A 326 -6.42 6.94 16.79
CA VAL A 326 -5.53 8.11 16.79
C VAL A 326 -4.69 8.20 18.06
N SER A 327 -5.18 7.67 19.18
CA SER A 327 -4.38 7.60 20.42
C SER A 327 -3.14 6.69 20.31
N LEU A 328 -3.10 5.83 19.29
CA LEU A 328 -1.98 4.92 19.02
C LEU A 328 -0.93 5.50 18.08
N PHE A 329 -1.23 6.62 17.41
CA PHE A 329 -0.24 7.27 16.55
C PHE A 329 0.84 7.93 17.40
N SER A 330 2.08 7.74 16.98
CA SER A 330 3.20 8.47 17.56
C SER A 330 2.99 9.96 17.36
N ALA A 331 3.28 10.77 18.38
CA ALA A 331 3.30 12.22 18.22
C ALA A 331 4.23 12.59 17.03
N PRO A 332 3.88 13.59 16.22
CA PRO A 332 4.73 13.99 15.10
C PRO A 332 6.14 14.32 15.63
N LYS A 333 7.14 13.63 15.08
CA LYS A 333 8.56 13.80 15.44
C LYS A 333 9.12 15.10 14.90
#